data_AF-A0A2D9WFR2-F1
#
_entry.id   AF-A0A2D9WFR2-F1
#
_cell.length_a   1.000
_cell.length_b   1.000
_cell.length_c   1.000
_cell.angle_alpha   90.00
_cell.angle_beta   90.00
_cell.angle_gamma   90.00
#
_symmetry.space_group_name_H-M   'P 1'
#
loop_
_entity.id
_entity.type
_entity.pdbx_description
1 polymer ?
#
loop_
_entity_poly.entity_id
_entity_poly.type
_entity_poly.pdbx_seq_one_letter_code
_entity_poly.pdbx_strand_id
1 'polypeptide(L)'
;KVQIGKGPNYNLERGTFSLIKSNNSAIIMHPERRYFPVARQATTEAAIKTTLLADFYLVIGESRDTIDNKNEWTVRFYINPMMFWLWLGVATMVLGGLLSLSDRRRGISIPVRKKA
;
A
#
# COMPACT_ATOMS: atom_id res chain seq x y z
N LYS A 1 9.97 -18.69 -0.90
CA LYS A 1 10.26 -19.40 -2.18
C LYS A 1 10.08 -18.42 -3.33
N VAL A 2 10.96 -18.36 -4.32
CA VAL A 2 10.81 -17.49 -5.51
C VAL A 2 10.37 -18.35 -6.70
N GLN A 3 9.40 -17.88 -7.47
CA GLN A 3 8.86 -18.51 -8.67
C GLN A 3 9.11 -17.58 -9.85
N ILE A 4 9.79 -18.08 -10.88
CA ILE A 4 10.02 -17.34 -12.12
C ILE A 4 8.97 -17.80 -13.14
N GLY A 5 8.33 -16.86 -13.82
CA GLY A 5 7.29 -17.13 -14.81
C GLY A 5 7.34 -16.14 -15.97
N LYS A 6 6.56 -16.43 -17.01
CA LYS A 6 6.33 -15.53 -18.14
C LYS A 6 4.87 -15.11 -18.17
N GLY A 7 4.64 -13.80 -18.17
CA GLY A 7 3.36 -13.19 -18.53
C GLY A 7 3.28 -12.94 -20.05
N PRO A 8 2.17 -12.34 -20.53
CA PRO A 8 1.95 -12.12 -21.96
C PRO A 8 3.05 -11.27 -22.62
N ASN A 9 3.52 -10.23 -21.93
CA ASN A 9 4.49 -9.26 -22.44
C ASN A 9 5.62 -8.95 -21.44
N TYR A 10 5.72 -9.72 -20.35
CA TYR A 10 6.68 -9.48 -19.26
C TYR A 10 7.17 -10.78 -18.65
N ASN A 11 8.40 -10.78 -18.14
CA ASN A 11 8.91 -11.82 -17.27
C ASN A 11 8.52 -11.48 -15.83
N LEU A 12 8.15 -12.48 -15.04
CA LEU A 12 7.67 -12.31 -13.67
C LEU A 12 8.58 -13.08 -12.72
N GLU A 13 8.92 -12.48 -11.59
CA GLU A 13 9.61 -13.09 -10.48
C GLU A 13 8.75 -12.87 -9.23
N ARG A 14 8.06 -13.91 -8.77
CA ARG A 14 7.17 -13.84 -7.60
C ARG A 14 7.84 -14.47 -6.39
N GLY A 15 8.01 -13.71 -5.33
CA GLY A 15 8.35 -14.26 -4.02
C GLY A 15 7.11 -14.73 -3.29
N THR A 16 7.19 -15.85 -2.57
CA THR A 16 6.18 -16.25 -1.58
C THR A 16 6.83 -16.17 -0.20
N PHE A 17 6.28 -15.29 0.63
CA PHE A 17 6.69 -15.05 2.00
C PHE A 17 5.51 -15.34 2.94
N SER A 18 5.78 -16.00 4.06
CA SER A 18 4.80 -16.22 5.13
C SER A 18 5.23 -15.41 6.35
N LEU A 19 4.39 -14.50 6.79
CA LEU A 19 4.57 -13.80 8.06
C LEU A 19 3.79 -14.53 9.14
N ILE A 20 4.52 -15.05 10.12
CA ILE A 20 3.95 -15.72 11.27
C ILE A 20 3.83 -14.70 12.39
N LYS A 21 2.60 -14.39 12.79
CA LYS A 21 2.34 -13.55 13.96
C LYS A 21 2.38 -14.40 15.23
N SER A 22 2.68 -13.77 16.37
CA SER A 22 2.77 -14.45 17.68
C SER A 22 1.53 -15.25 18.09
N ASN A 23 0.34 -14.95 17.55
CA ASN A 23 -0.90 -15.70 17.77
C ASN A 23 -1.11 -16.87 16.78
N ASN A 24 -0.05 -17.32 16.10
CA ASN A 24 -0.07 -18.36 15.08
C ASN A 24 -0.88 -18.04 13.82
N SER A 25 -1.26 -16.76 13.58
CA SER A 25 -1.83 -16.35 12.30
C SER A 25 -0.72 -16.19 11.26
N ALA A 26 -0.83 -16.94 10.16
CA ALA A 26 0.08 -16.86 9.02
C ALA A 26 -0.54 -15.96 7.94
N ILE A 27 0.15 -14.87 7.61
CA ILE A 27 -0.21 -14.01 6.48
C ILE A 27 0.74 -14.33 5.33
N ILE A 28 0.18 -14.87 4.25
CA ILE A 28 0.94 -15.16 3.03
C ILE A 28 0.95 -13.90 2.16
N MET A 29 2.15 -13.47 1.75
CA MET A 29 2.39 -12.31 0.91
C MET A 29 3.16 -12.71 -0.35
N HIS A 30 2.72 -12.17 -1.49
CA HIS A 30 3.24 -12.49 -2.82
C HIS A 30 3.77 -11.26 -3.55
N PRO A 31 4.94 -10.71 -3.17
CA PRO A 31 5.55 -9.63 -3.96
C PRO A 31 5.94 -10.15 -5.34
N GLU A 32 5.84 -9.28 -6.34
CA GLU A 32 6.23 -9.60 -7.71
C GLU A 32 7.19 -8.56 -8.24
N ARG A 33 8.15 -9.01 -9.04
CA ARG A 33 8.93 -8.16 -9.92
C ARG A 33 8.59 -8.53 -11.35
N ARG A 34 8.33 -7.52 -12.18
CA ARG A 34 7.96 -7.65 -13.58
C ARG A 34 9.01 -6.97 -14.44
N TYR A 35 9.55 -7.68 -15.41
CA TYR A 35 10.49 -7.13 -16.38
C TYR A 35 9.85 -7.10 -17.76
N PHE A 36 9.78 -5.93 -18.38
CA PHE A 36 9.21 -5.72 -19.71
C PHE A 36 10.35 -5.64 -20.74
N PRO A 37 10.60 -6.69 -21.54
CA PRO A 37 11.74 -6.74 -22.45
C PRO A 37 11.67 -5.66 -23.54
N VAL A 38 10.46 -5.37 -24.03
CA VAL A 38 10.21 -4.39 -25.09
C VAL A 38 10.50 -2.96 -24.61
N ALA A 39 10.05 -2.62 -23.40
CA ALA A 39 10.30 -1.31 -22.80
C ALA A 39 11.66 -1.21 -22.09
N ARG A 40 12.40 -2.32 -21.97
CA ARG A 40 13.62 -2.46 -21.15
C ARG A 40 13.46 -1.91 -19.73
N GLN A 41 12.27 -2.07 -19.16
CA GLN A 41 11.91 -1.52 -17.86
C GLN A 41 11.60 -2.64 -16.86
N ALA A 42 12.20 -2.56 -15.68
CA ALA A 42 11.83 -3.36 -14.53
C ALA A 42 10.84 -2.60 -13.65
N THR A 43 9.77 -3.25 -13.23
CA THR A 43 8.76 -2.74 -12.31
C THR A 43 8.61 -3.71 -11.15
N THR A 44 8.34 -3.21 -9.96
CA THR A 44 8.12 -4.05 -8.78
C THR A 44 6.73 -3.80 -8.22
N GLU A 45 5.97 -4.87 -8.04
CA GLU A 45 4.67 -4.88 -7.39
C GLU A 45 4.86 -5.35 -5.95
N ALA A 46 4.63 -4.42 -5.02
CA ALA A 46 4.74 -4.69 -3.60
C ALA A 46 3.55 -5.52 -3.12
N ALA A 47 3.81 -6.48 -2.23
CA ALA A 47 2.74 -7.10 -1.47
C ALA A 47 2.35 -6.18 -0.32
N ILE A 48 1.10 -5.72 -0.33
CA ILE A 48 0.55 -4.84 0.69
C ILE A 48 -0.51 -5.58 1.47
N LYS A 49 -0.40 -5.57 2.80
CA LYS A 49 -1.45 -6.09 3.68
C LYS A 49 -1.76 -5.07 4.77
N THR A 50 -2.91 -4.42 4.61
CA THR A 50 -3.46 -3.49 5.61
C THR A 50 -4.14 -4.25 6.74
N THR A 51 -3.84 -3.86 7.97
CA THR A 51 -4.51 -4.33 9.19
C THR A 51 -4.97 -3.12 9.99
N LEU A 52 -5.92 -3.28 10.92
CA LEU A 52 -6.39 -2.20 11.81
C LEU A 52 -5.27 -1.46 12.56
N LEU A 53 -4.16 -2.15 12.87
CA LEU A 53 -3.05 -1.59 13.66
C LEU A 53 -1.85 -1.14 12.81
N ALA A 54 -1.59 -1.80 11.69
CA ALA A 54 -0.42 -1.54 10.87
C ALA A 54 -0.59 -2.07 9.45
N ASP A 55 0.09 -1.41 8.52
CA ASP A 55 0.18 -1.81 7.13
C ASP A 55 1.54 -2.46 6.87
N PHE A 56 1.51 -3.68 6.37
CA PHE A 56 2.70 -4.43 5.99
C PHE A 56 2.98 -4.20 4.52
N TYR A 57 4.20 -3.77 4.22
CA TYR A 57 4.64 -3.49 2.86
C TYR A 57 5.92 -4.29 2.58
N LEU A 58 5.84 -5.22 1.63
CA LEU A 58 6.93 -6.12 1.32
C LEU A 58 7.28 -6.05 -0.17
N VAL A 59 8.55 -5.82 -0.46
CA VAL A 59 9.08 -5.58 -1.79
C VAL A 59 10.25 -6.51 -2.05
N ILE A 60 10.24 -7.16 -3.21
CA ILE A 60 11.36 -7.95 -3.70
C ILE A 60 12.21 -7.10 -4.66
N GLY A 61 13.49 -7.01 -4.37
CA GLY A 61 14.50 -6.35 -5.19
C GLY A 61 15.10 -7.28 -6.23
N GLU A 62 16.09 -6.76 -6.95
CA GLU A 62 16.83 -7.50 -7.96
C GLU A 62 17.68 -8.62 -7.34
N SER A 63 17.78 -9.74 -8.05
CA SER A 63 18.78 -10.77 -7.76
C SER A 63 20.15 -10.22 -8.08
N ARG A 64 21.07 -10.29 -7.13
CA ARG A 64 22.49 -10.07 -7.40
C ARG A 64 23.16 -11.40 -7.69
N ASP A 65 23.94 -11.42 -8.76
CA ASP A 65 24.85 -12.51 -9.08
C ASP A 65 26.07 -12.36 -8.17
N THR A 66 26.13 -13.15 -7.11
CA THR A 66 27.28 -13.18 -6.20
C THR A 66 28.31 -14.19 -6.71
N ILE A 67 29.57 -13.98 -6.35
CA ILE A 67 30.80 -14.68 -6.82
C ILE A 67 30.73 -16.23 -6.75
N ASP A 68 29.77 -16.80 -5.99
CA ASP A 68 29.59 -18.25 -5.78
C ASP A 68 28.37 -18.88 -6.50
N ASN A 69 27.88 -18.31 -7.61
CA ASN A 69 26.74 -18.87 -8.39
C ASN A 69 25.44 -19.06 -7.57
N LYS A 70 25.28 -18.32 -6.47
CA LYS A 70 24.03 -18.24 -5.71
C LYS A 70 23.35 -16.91 -5.97
N ASN A 71 22.13 -16.97 -6.50
CA ASN A 71 21.28 -15.82 -6.68
C ASN A 71 20.83 -15.31 -5.30
N GLU A 72 21.25 -14.11 -4.92
CA GLU A 72 20.79 -13.45 -3.69
C GLU A 72 19.74 -12.40 -4.02
N TRP A 73 18.55 -12.53 -3.45
CA TRP A 73 17.49 -11.53 -3.60
C TRP A 73 17.49 -10.56 -2.42
N THR A 74 17.55 -9.26 -2.70
CA THR A 74 17.34 -8.24 -1.68
C THR A 74 15.84 -8.09 -1.41
N VAL A 75 15.38 -8.29 -0.18
CA VAL A 75 13.97 -8.08 0.19
C VAL A 75 13.90 -6.89 1.15
N ARG A 76 12.95 -5.99 0.93
CA ARG A 76 12.67 -4.88 1.83
C ARG A 76 11.30 -5.08 2.46
N PHE A 77 11.26 -5.01 3.79
CA PHE A 77 10.04 -5.13 4.57
C PHE A 77 9.85 -3.86 5.39
N TYR A 78 8.68 -3.25 5.27
CA TYR A 78 8.30 -2.05 5.98
C TYR A 78 7.01 -2.30 6.75
N ILE A 79 6.96 -1.75 7.96
CA ILE A 79 5.77 -1.74 8.80
C ILE A 79 5.39 -0.29 8.98
N ASN A 80 4.22 0.08 8.47
CA ASN A 80 3.65 1.41 8.62
C ASN A 80 2.53 1.36 9.67
N PRO A 81 2.83 1.62 10.96
CA PRO A 81 1.82 1.62 12.00
C PRO A 81 0.82 2.76 11.80
N MET A 82 -0.40 2.59 12.28
CA MET A 82 -1.44 3.63 12.34
C MET A 82 -1.95 4.19 10.99
N MET A 83 -1.61 3.57 9.85
CA MET A 83 -2.08 4.05 8.54
C MET A 83 -3.62 4.11 8.44
N PHE A 84 -4.31 3.15 9.06
CA PHE A 84 -5.78 3.13 9.14
C PHE A 84 -6.38 4.37 9.84
N TRP A 85 -5.65 5.00 10.76
CA TRP A 85 -6.14 6.14 11.54
C TRP A 85 -6.23 7.43 10.71
N LEU A 86 -5.50 7.52 9.60
CA LEU A 86 -5.64 8.62 8.65
C LEU A 86 -7.05 8.65 8.06
N TRP A 87 -7.61 7.48 7.73
CA TRP A 87 -8.97 7.34 7.25
C TRP A 87 -10.00 7.71 8.32
N LEU A 88 -9.72 7.39 9.58
CA LEU A 88 -10.56 7.82 10.70
C LEU A 88 -10.62 9.35 10.79
N GLY A 89 -9.49 10.03 10.60
CA GLY A 89 -9.43 11.50 10.56
C GLY A 89 -10.23 12.11 9.40
N VAL A 90 -10.15 11.53 8.20
CA VAL A 90 -10.98 11.98 7.06
C VAL A 90 -12.46 11.74 7.35
N ALA A 91 -12.82 10.59 7.91
CA ALA A 91 -14.19 10.28 8.29
C ALA A 91 -14.74 11.26 9.33
N THR A 92 -13.96 11.66 10.34
CA THR A 92 -14.40 12.66 11.33
C THR A 92 -14.57 14.04 10.73
N MET A 93 -13.70 14.47 9.80
CA MET A 93 -13.87 15.74 9.08
C MET A 93 -15.15 15.74 8.24
N VAL A 94 -15.41 14.66 7.49
CA VAL A 94 -16.63 14.53 6.68
C VAL A 94 -17.88 14.55 7.57
N LEU A 95 -17.87 13.81 8.68
CA LEU A 95 -18.97 13.83 9.65
C LEU A 95 -19.19 15.23 10.24
N GLY A 96 -18.13 15.93 10.61
CA GLY A 96 -18.20 17.32 11.09
C GLY A 96 -18.81 18.27 10.05
N GLY A 97 -18.43 18.12 8.77
CA GLY A 97 -19.01 18.88 7.67
C GLY A 97 -20.50 18.58 7.44
N LEU A 98 -20.88 17.30 7.45
CA LEU A 98 -22.28 16.88 7.30
C LEU A 98 -23.15 17.40 8.44
N LEU A 99 -22.66 17.34 9.68
CA LEU A 99 -23.35 17.90 10.85
C LEU A 99 -23.49 19.43 10.73
N SER A 100 -22.44 20.13 10.28
CA SER A 100 -22.49 21.58 10.07
C SER A 100 -23.50 22.00 9.00
N LEU A 101 -23.68 21.20 7.94
CA LEU A 101 -24.65 21.49 6.89
C LEU A 101 -26.08 21.09 7.26
N SER A 102 -26.23 20.04 8.09
CA SER A 102 -27.53 19.58 8.56
C SER A 102 -28.18 20.56 9.53
N ASP A 103 -27.39 21.34 10.29
CA ASP A 103 -27.90 22.39 11.15
C ASP A 103 -28.28 23.65 10.34
N ARG A 104 -29.40 23.55 9.63
CA ARG A 104 -30.05 24.64 8.85
C ARG A 104 -30.37 25.89 9.69
N ARG A 105 -30.17 25.85 11.01
CA ARG A 105 -30.41 26.98 11.93
C ARG A 105 -29.22 27.94 12.02
N ARG A 106 -28.01 27.51 11.67
CA ARG A 106 -26.83 28.40 11.54
C ARG A 106 -26.70 28.93 10.12
N GLY A 107 -27.84 29.33 9.56
CA GLY A 107 -27.89 30.01 8.27
C GLY A 107 -26.86 31.12 8.29
N ILE A 108 -25.90 31.00 7.37
CA ILE A 108 -24.94 32.05 7.04
C ILE A 108 -25.77 33.31 6.91
N SER A 109 -25.69 34.19 7.90
CA SER A 109 -26.27 35.53 7.84
C SER A 109 -25.55 36.22 6.69
N ILE A 110 -26.11 36.11 5.48
CA ILE A 110 -25.67 36.91 4.35
C ILE A 110 -25.81 38.35 4.84
N PRO A 111 -24.72 39.13 4.97
CA PRO A 111 -24.84 40.51 5.38
C PRO A 111 -25.64 41.24 4.30
N VAL A 112 -26.91 41.53 4.60
CA VAL A 112 -27.75 42.35 3.74
C VAL A 112 -27.12 43.74 3.73
N ARG A 113 -26.53 44.13 2.59
CA ARG A 113 -25.92 45.44 2.40
C ARG A 113 -26.97 46.52 2.70
N LYS A 114 -26.75 47.27 3.78
CA LYS A 114 -27.59 48.42 4.15
C LYS A 114 -27.48 49.46 3.02
N LYS A 115 -28.59 49.79 2.37
CA LYS A 115 -28.66 50.94 1.44
C LYS A 115 -28.58 52.23 2.27
N ALA A 116 -27.71 53.14 1.82
CA ALA A 116 -27.55 54.49 2.35
C ALA A 116 -28.72 55.38 1.94
#